data_AF-A0A1F9ACB0-F1
#
_entry.id   AF-A0A1F9ACB0-F1
#
_cell.length_a   1.000
_cell.length_b   1.000
_cell.length_c   1.000
_cell.angle_alpha   90.00
_cell.angle_beta   90.00
_cell.angle_gamma   90.00
#
_symmetry.space_group_name_H-M   'P 1'
#
loop_
_entity.id
_entity.type
_entity.pdbx_description
1 polymer ?
#
loop_
_entity_poly.entity_id
_entity_poly.type
_entity_poly.pdbx_seq_one_letter_code
_entity_poly.pdbx_strand_id
1 'polypeptide(L)'
;MAPPDHDAQKQLLIDCWNKKRGAWEAFVAQYSRLIYYSIQRASQMKSYPVTPEELEDLFNEIFELLIRDDCKKLRQYRGDRGCSVATWLRTIATRHVLDHIRRSGRTYLRVDFEAESEAAVMESSLQEPALSPEEMLLIKEREEIVAQAIAELSEDDRRFVELYYLKELPPEDVAQALRVTVSTVYSRVNRLKSKISEKIQKGARK
;
A
#
# COMPACT_ATOMS: atom_id res chain seq x y z
N MET A 1 4.89 12.54 -27.23
CA MET A 1 5.21 13.08 -25.90
C MET A 1 6.52 12.42 -25.48
N ALA A 2 7.58 13.19 -25.24
CA ALA A 2 8.90 12.62 -24.97
C ALA A 2 8.85 11.73 -23.71
N PRO A 3 9.51 10.56 -23.71
CA PRO A 3 9.61 9.74 -22.52
C PRO A 3 10.21 10.59 -21.39
N PRO A 4 9.78 10.37 -20.15
CA PRO A 4 10.36 11.06 -19.00
C PRO A 4 11.88 10.92 -19.02
N ASP A 5 12.59 12.04 -18.88
CA ASP A 5 14.05 12.05 -18.94
C ASP A 5 14.64 11.28 -17.75
N HIS A 6 14.97 10.01 -18.01
CA HIS A 6 15.58 9.11 -17.04
C HIS A 6 16.94 9.63 -16.55
N ASP A 7 17.65 10.39 -17.38
CA ASP A 7 18.96 10.95 -17.04
C ASP A 7 18.80 12.13 -16.06
N ALA A 8 17.79 12.98 -16.26
CA ALA A 8 17.47 14.06 -15.31
C ALA A 8 17.09 13.54 -13.92
N GLN A 9 16.31 12.45 -13.85
CA GLN A 9 15.92 11.83 -12.58
C GLN A 9 17.10 11.22 -11.85
N LYS A 10 17.98 10.56 -12.60
CA LYS A 10 19.21 9.97 -12.08
C LYS A 10 20.17 11.06 -11.58
N GLN A 11 20.25 12.19 -12.29
CA GLN A 11 21.06 13.32 -11.86
C GLN A 11 20.57 13.94 -10.55
N LEU A 12 19.25 14.04 -10.36
CA LEU A 12 18.69 14.54 -9.10
C LEU A 12 19.01 13.64 -7.91
N LEU A 13 18.97 12.32 -8.09
CA LEU A 13 19.43 11.36 -7.06
C LEU A 13 20.91 11.55 -6.70
N ILE A 14 21.74 11.73 -7.73
CA ILE A 14 23.18 11.99 -7.55
C ILE A 14 23.40 13.28 -6.76
N ASP A 15 22.63 14.31 -7.07
CA ASP A 15 22.74 15.60 -6.40
C ASP A 15 22.30 15.52 -4.94
N CYS A 16 21.29 14.69 -4.63
CA CYS A 16 20.84 14.41 -3.27
C CYS A 16 21.93 13.73 -2.44
N TRP A 17 22.56 12.64 -2.93
CA TRP A 17 23.58 11.95 -2.16
C TRP A 17 24.92 12.70 -2.09
N ASN A 18 25.13 13.68 -2.98
CA ASN A 18 26.28 14.60 -2.92
C ASN A 18 26.00 15.83 -2.05
N LYS A 19 24.81 15.89 -1.42
CA LYS A 19 24.39 16.98 -0.52
C LYS A 19 24.47 18.35 -1.19
N LYS A 20 24.18 18.41 -2.50
CA LYS A 20 24.07 19.69 -3.20
C LYS A 20 22.92 20.50 -2.59
N ARG A 21 23.15 21.81 -2.42
CA ARG A 21 22.16 22.72 -1.84
C ARG A 21 20.86 22.69 -2.67
N GLY A 22 19.71 22.52 -2.01
CA GLY A 22 18.39 22.49 -2.63
C GLY A 22 18.04 21.21 -3.40
N ALA A 23 18.98 20.27 -3.58
CA ALA A 23 18.70 19.02 -4.31
C ALA A 23 17.67 18.15 -3.59
N TRP A 24 17.78 18.05 -2.26
CA TRP A 24 16.81 17.30 -1.45
C TRP A 24 15.41 17.92 -1.50
N GLU A 25 15.31 19.25 -1.39
CA GLU A 25 14.03 19.96 -1.48
C GLU A 25 13.37 19.75 -2.83
N ALA A 26 14.15 19.82 -3.92
CA ALA A 26 13.67 19.51 -5.26
C ALA A 26 13.22 18.05 -5.41
N PHE A 27 13.96 17.11 -4.81
CA PHE A 27 13.60 15.69 -4.80
C PHE A 27 12.30 15.43 -4.04
N VAL A 28 12.15 15.98 -2.84
CA VAL A 28 10.90 15.90 -2.07
C VAL A 28 9.76 16.53 -2.87
N ALA A 29 9.93 17.73 -3.43
CA ALA A 29 8.89 18.38 -4.21
C ALA A 29 8.47 17.55 -5.43
N GLN A 30 9.43 16.93 -6.13
CA GLN A 30 9.18 16.13 -7.31
C GLN A 30 8.46 14.81 -6.99
N TYR A 31 8.86 14.12 -5.92
CA TYR A 31 8.35 12.78 -5.62
C TYR A 31 7.29 12.73 -4.52
N SER A 32 7.00 13.83 -3.83
CA SER A 32 5.99 13.90 -2.76
C SER A 32 4.66 13.28 -3.19
N ARG A 33 4.13 13.73 -4.33
CA ARG A 33 2.84 13.26 -4.86
C ARG A 33 2.84 11.76 -5.14
N LEU A 34 3.92 11.25 -5.73
CA LEU A 34 4.08 9.83 -6.03
C LEU A 34 4.10 8.99 -4.75
N ILE A 35 4.80 9.45 -3.71
CA ILE A 35 4.87 8.74 -2.43
C ILE A 35 3.50 8.72 -1.76
N TYR A 36 2.81 9.86 -1.65
CA TYR A 36 1.43 9.92 -1.13
C TYR A 36 0.49 8.96 -1.86
N TYR A 37 0.49 9.01 -3.19
CA TYR A 37 -0.30 8.10 -4.01
C TYR A 37 0.04 6.63 -3.75
N SER A 38 1.32 6.30 -3.65
CA SER A 38 1.78 4.93 -3.45
C SER A 38 1.39 4.39 -2.07
N ILE A 39 1.39 5.24 -1.04
CA ILE A 39 0.88 4.90 0.29
C ILE A 39 -0.62 4.61 0.23
N GLN A 40 -1.41 5.54 -0.31
CA GLN A 40 -2.86 5.39 -0.40
C GLN A 40 -3.26 4.15 -1.20
N ARG A 41 -2.62 3.92 -2.36
CA ARG A 41 -2.88 2.74 -3.19
C ARG A 41 -2.52 1.43 -2.50
N ALA A 42 -1.38 1.37 -1.80
CA ALA A 42 -0.97 0.18 -1.07
C ALA A 42 -1.93 -0.13 0.10
N SER A 43 -2.34 0.91 0.84
CA SER A 43 -3.35 0.79 1.90
C SER A 43 -4.69 0.29 1.35
N GLN A 44 -5.17 0.84 0.24
CA GLN A 44 -6.41 0.41 -0.43
C GLN A 44 -6.36 -1.05 -0.89
N MET A 45 -5.25 -1.48 -1.49
CA MET A 45 -5.07 -2.88 -1.92
C MET A 45 -5.22 -3.86 -0.75
N LYS A 46 -4.90 -3.42 0.47
CA LYS A 46 -5.08 -4.20 1.69
C LYS A 46 -6.36 -3.85 2.47
N SER A 47 -7.20 -2.96 1.94
CA SER A 47 -8.39 -2.44 2.63
C SER A 47 -8.05 -1.90 4.04
N TYR A 48 -6.91 -1.24 4.15
CA TYR A 48 -6.43 -0.61 5.37
C TYR A 48 -6.83 0.87 5.40
N PRO A 49 -7.72 1.30 6.30
CA PRO A 49 -8.09 2.71 6.42
C PRO A 49 -6.97 3.48 7.10
N VAL A 50 -6.19 4.22 6.31
CA VAL A 50 -5.09 5.06 6.80
C VAL A 50 -5.64 6.41 7.26
N THR A 51 -5.31 6.84 8.48
CA THR A 51 -5.68 8.19 8.93
C THR A 51 -4.80 9.24 8.24
N PRO A 52 -5.23 10.53 8.22
CA PRO A 52 -4.36 11.61 7.72
C PRO A 52 -3.02 11.69 8.45
N GLU A 53 -3.03 11.46 9.77
CA GLU A 53 -1.83 11.44 10.61
C GLU A 53 -0.90 10.28 10.22
N GLU A 54 -1.43 9.06 10.08
CA GLU A 54 -0.65 7.90 9.64
C GLU A 54 -0.09 8.08 8.22
N LEU A 55 -0.83 8.77 7.34
CA LEU A 55 -0.38 9.07 5.99
C LEU A 55 0.84 10.02 6.01
N GLU A 56 0.80 11.07 6.83
CA GLU A 56 1.92 11.99 7.03
C GLU A 56 3.12 11.30 7.68
N ASP A 57 2.89 10.46 8.68
CA ASP A 57 3.96 9.68 9.34
C ASP A 57 4.63 8.74 8.35
N LEU A 58 3.86 7.94 7.60
CA LEU A 58 4.39 7.04 6.57
C LEU A 58 5.18 7.80 5.50
N PHE A 59 4.68 8.95 5.07
CA PHE A 59 5.36 9.82 4.12
C PHE A 59 6.72 10.28 4.66
N ASN A 60 6.75 10.79 5.89
CA ASN A 60 7.97 11.26 6.54
C ASN A 60 8.97 10.12 6.75
N GLU A 61 8.52 8.96 7.24
CA GLU A 61 9.35 7.76 7.43
C GLU A 61 9.99 7.29 6.13
N ILE A 62 9.27 7.35 5.00
CA ILE A 62 9.82 6.97 3.69
C ILE A 62 10.94 7.92 3.28
N PHE A 63 10.75 9.23 3.40
CA PHE A 63 11.80 10.20 3.07
C PHE A 63 12.99 10.11 4.03
N GLU A 64 12.76 9.86 5.32
CA GLU A 64 13.80 9.59 6.30
C GLU A 64 14.60 8.32 5.93
N LEU A 65 13.92 7.24 5.56
CA LEU A 65 14.53 5.99 5.08
C LEU A 65 15.45 6.21 3.87
N LEU A 66 15.11 7.16 3.00
CA LEU A 66 15.92 7.47 1.82
C LEU A 66 17.21 8.20 2.17
N ILE A 67 17.17 9.15 3.12
CA ILE A 67 18.30 10.02 3.43
C ILE A 67 19.19 9.51 4.58
N ARG A 68 18.65 8.69 5.49
CA ARG A 68 19.42 8.11 6.59
C ARG A 68 20.59 7.25 6.10
N ASP A 69 21.51 6.92 7.01
CA ASP A 69 22.69 6.10 6.73
C ASP A 69 23.52 6.62 5.52
N ASP A 70 23.71 7.94 5.43
CA ASP A 70 24.40 8.63 4.33
C ASP A 70 23.82 8.30 2.94
N CYS A 71 22.50 8.39 2.82
CA CYS A 71 21.76 8.12 1.59
C CYS A 71 22.02 6.70 1.03
N LYS A 72 22.36 5.72 1.89
CA LYS A 72 22.66 4.34 1.47
C LYS A 72 21.55 3.75 0.62
N LYS A 73 20.29 4.07 0.91
CA LYS A 73 19.15 3.61 0.13
C LYS A 73 19.14 4.23 -1.28
N LEU A 74 19.30 5.55 -1.39
CA LEU A 74 19.40 6.25 -2.68
C LEU A 74 20.56 5.70 -3.52
N ARG A 75 21.71 5.44 -2.91
CA ARG A 75 22.90 4.85 -3.57
C ARG A 75 22.70 3.44 -4.12
N GLN A 76 21.65 2.73 -3.70
CA GLN A 76 21.32 1.40 -4.23
C GLN A 76 20.59 1.46 -5.57
N TYR A 77 20.06 2.62 -5.97
CA TYR A 77 19.42 2.75 -7.28
C TYR A 77 20.47 2.65 -8.38
N ARG A 78 20.40 1.57 -9.17
CA ARG A 78 21.32 1.32 -10.29
C ARG A 78 20.78 1.77 -11.64
N GLY A 79 19.46 1.95 -11.76
CA GLY A 79 18.80 2.28 -13.03
C GLY A 79 19.03 1.24 -14.12
N ASP A 80 19.33 0.00 -13.74
CA ASP A 80 19.53 -1.11 -14.66
C ASP A 80 18.18 -1.56 -15.27
N ARG A 81 18.22 -1.99 -16.54
CA ARG A 81 17.06 -2.51 -17.29
C ARG A 81 15.90 -1.52 -17.51
N GLY A 82 16.15 -0.21 -17.49
CA GLY A 82 15.11 0.80 -17.76
C GLY A 82 14.15 1.09 -16.60
N CYS A 83 14.46 0.60 -15.39
CA CYS A 83 13.67 0.90 -14.20
C CYS A 83 13.82 2.39 -13.80
N SER A 84 12.73 3.16 -13.88
CA SER A 84 12.75 4.59 -13.52
C SER A 84 12.90 4.80 -12.00
N VAL A 85 13.35 6.00 -11.60
CA VAL A 85 13.43 6.38 -10.18
C VAL A 85 12.05 6.33 -9.54
N ALA A 86 11.02 6.78 -10.26
CA ALA A 86 9.64 6.74 -9.79
C ALA A 86 9.18 5.30 -9.51
N THR A 87 9.46 4.37 -10.42
CA THR A 87 9.14 2.94 -10.25
C THR A 87 9.79 2.38 -8.99
N TRP A 88 11.09 2.64 -8.82
CA TRP A 88 11.83 2.18 -7.66
C TRP A 88 11.32 2.78 -6.34
N LEU A 89 11.00 4.08 -6.32
CA LEU A 89 10.42 4.76 -5.16
C LEU A 89 9.04 4.21 -4.79
N ARG A 90 8.20 3.91 -5.78
CA ARG A 90 6.90 3.27 -5.53
C ARG A 90 7.09 1.91 -4.87
N THR A 91 8.04 1.08 -5.33
CA THR A 91 8.35 -0.20 -4.68
C THR A 91 8.77 -0.01 -3.22
N ILE A 92 9.58 1.01 -2.92
CA ILE A 92 9.98 1.32 -1.54
C ILE A 92 8.76 1.72 -0.71
N ALA A 93 7.96 2.66 -1.19
CA ALA A 93 6.77 3.15 -0.49
C ALA A 93 5.76 2.02 -0.22
N THR A 94 5.44 1.23 -1.24
CA THR A 94 4.52 0.08 -1.10
C THR A 94 5.03 -0.92 -0.07
N ARG A 95 6.32 -1.29 -0.11
CA ARG A 95 6.89 -2.22 0.88
C ARG A 95 6.84 -1.65 2.29
N HIS A 96 7.20 -0.38 2.45
CA HIS A 96 7.18 0.31 3.75
C HIS A 96 5.77 0.33 4.36
N VAL A 97 4.76 0.60 3.53
CA VAL A 97 3.35 0.61 3.94
C VAL A 97 2.86 -0.78 4.28
N LEU A 98 3.19 -1.80 3.48
CA LEU A 98 2.84 -3.19 3.80
C LEU A 98 3.49 -3.64 5.12
N ASP A 99 4.74 -3.25 5.36
CA ASP A 99 5.44 -3.53 6.63
C ASP A 99 4.82 -2.76 7.81
N HIS A 100 4.32 -1.54 7.58
CA HIS A 100 3.58 -0.78 8.60
C HIS A 100 2.24 -1.44 8.92
N ILE A 101 1.44 -1.79 7.90
CA ILE A 101 0.14 -2.46 8.07
C ILE A 101 0.29 -3.78 8.82
N ARG A 102 1.31 -4.56 8.46
CA ARG A 102 1.68 -5.80 9.16
C ARG A 102 2.00 -5.57 10.64
N ARG A 103 2.62 -4.44 10.98
CA ARG A 103 2.99 -4.09 12.37
C ARG A 103 1.84 -3.46 13.16
N SER A 104 0.92 -2.75 12.50
CA SER A 104 -0.14 -2.00 13.18
C SER A 104 -1.23 -2.88 13.76
N GLY A 105 -1.36 -4.13 13.29
CA GLY A 105 -2.34 -5.08 13.81
C GLY A 105 -3.77 -4.49 13.82
N ARG A 106 -4.13 -3.74 12.76
CA ARG A 106 -5.49 -3.21 12.48
C ARG A 106 -6.13 -3.99 11.32
N THR A 107 -7.45 -4.22 11.38
CA THR A 107 -8.15 -5.22 10.55
C THR A 107 -7.94 -4.92 9.08
N TYR A 108 -7.30 -5.84 8.35
CA TYR A 108 -7.10 -5.68 6.92
C TYR A 108 -7.42 -7.00 6.22
N LEU A 109 -8.36 -7.01 5.30
CA LEU A 109 -8.62 -8.22 4.52
C LEU A 109 -7.49 -8.37 3.52
N ARG A 110 -6.81 -9.51 3.58
CA ARG A 110 -5.91 -9.92 2.51
C ARG A 110 -6.75 -10.25 1.28
N VAL A 111 -7.10 -9.23 0.50
CA VAL A 111 -7.42 -9.46 -0.91
C VAL A 111 -6.07 -9.71 -1.56
N ASP A 112 -5.71 -10.98 -1.64
CA ASP A 112 -4.66 -11.42 -2.57
C ASP A 112 -5.21 -11.12 -3.97
N PHE A 113 -5.06 -9.88 -4.40
CA PHE A 113 -4.96 -9.63 -5.82
C PHE A 113 -3.68 -10.32 -6.22
N GLU A 114 -3.82 -11.38 -7.00
CA GLU A 114 -2.73 -11.99 -7.72
C GLU A 114 -1.83 -10.88 -8.29
N ALA A 115 -0.54 -11.18 -8.35
CA ALA A 115 0.50 -10.38 -8.96
C ALA A 115 0.29 -10.27 -10.49
N GLU A 116 -0.94 -10.04 -10.93
CA GLU A 116 -1.32 -9.88 -12.31
C GLU A 116 -1.09 -8.42 -12.69
N SER A 117 0.15 -8.22 -13.16
CA SER A 117 0.69 -7.04 -13.82
C SER A 117 1.21 -5.91 -12.93
N GLU A 118 2.17 -6.24 -12.07
CA GLU A 118 3.25 -5.30 -11.70
C GLU A 118 3.86 -4.61 -12.96
N ALA A 119 3.77 -5.25 -14.13
CA ALA A 119 4.28 -4.75 -15.41
C ALA A 119 3.33 -3.82 -16.21
N ALA A 120 2.00 -3.90 -16.08
CA ALA A 120 1.10 -3.14 -16.96
C ALA A 120 0.81 -1.71 -16.46
N VAL A 121 1.09 -1.43 -15.19
CA VAL A 121 1.01 -0.08 -14.59
C VAL A 121 2.39 0.60 -14.52
N MET A 122 3.40 -0.03 -15.14
CA MET A 122 4.82 0.27 -14.95
C MET A 122 5.30 1.53 -15.72
N GLU A 123 4.52 2.01 -16.71
CA GLU A 123 5.03 2.98 -17.70
C GLU A 123 4.39 4.40 -17.64
N SER A 124 3.28 4.63 -16.91
CA SER A 124 2.59 5.94 -16.86
C SER A 124 3.01 6.86 -15.69
N SER A 125 3.96 6.44 -14.87
CA SER A 125 4.04 6.83 -13.44
C SER A 125 4.60 8.22 -13.12
N LEU A 126 4.86 9.06 -14.11
CA LEU A 126 5.31 10.43 -13.88
C LEU A 126 4.24 11.48 -14.19
N GLN A 127 3.07 11.04 -14.67
CA GLN A 127 1.96 11.93 -15.02
C GLN A 127 0.61 11.52 -14.43
N GLU A 128 0.49 10.39 -13.72
CA GLU A 128 -0.75 10.11 -12.99
C GLU A 128 -0.91 11.14 -11.86
N PRO A 129 -1.98 11.96 -11.87
CA PRO A 129 -2.18 13.01 -10.87
C PRO A 129 -2.36 12.40 -9.47
N ALA A 130 -2.30 13.26 -8.45
CA ALA A 130 -2.87 12.93 -7.15
C ALA A 130 -4.29 12.39 -7.36
N LEU A 131 -4.70 11.40 -6.56
CA LEU A 131 -6.06 10.85 -6.63
C LEU A 131 -7.05 12.00 -6.79
N SER A 132 -7.82 11.99 -7.86
CA SER A 132 -8.81 13.04 -8.10
C SER A 132 -9.76 13.10 -6.89
N PRO A 133 -10.41 14.24 -6.63
CA PRO A 133 -11.44 14.31 -5.60
C PRO A 133 -12.52 13.23 -5.76
N GLU A 134 -12.80 12.80 -6.99
CA GLU A 134 -13.71 11.70 -7.31
C GLU A 134 -13.13 10.34 -6.90
N GLU A 135 -11.85 10.09 -7.18
CA GLU A 135 -11.17 8.87 -6.73
C GLU A 135 -11.12 8.82 -5.19
N MET A 136 -10.80 9.94 -4.54
CA MET A 136 -10.81 10.06 -3.07
C MET A 136 -12.20 9.83 -2.46
N LEU A 137 -13.26 10.27 -3.13
CA LEU A 137 -14.64 10.02 -2.71
C LEU A 137 -14.98 8.53 -2.84
N LEU A 138 -14.66 7.94 -3.99
CA LEU A 138 -14.86 6.51 -4.25
C LEU A 138 -14.11 5.62 -3.23
N ILE A 139 -12.95 6.10 -2.76
CA ILE A 139 -12.16 5.45 -1.71
C ILE A 139 -12.89 5.48 -0.38
N LYS A 140 -13.37 6.65 0.06
CA LYS A 140 -14.13 6.78 1.30
C LYS A 140 -15.39 5.91 1.30
N GLU A 141 -16.13 5.92 0.18
CA GLU A 141 -17.31 5.07 0.01
C GLU A 141 -16.96 3.59 0.14
N ARG A 142 -15.86 3.16 -0.49
CA ARG A 142 -15.41 1.76 -0.42
C ARG A 142 -14.94 1.37 0.99
N GLU A 143 -14.24 2.25 1.69
CA GLU A 143 -13.82 2.03 3.08
C GLU A 143 -15.02 1.92 4.02
N GLU A 144 -16.03 2.79 3.86
CA GLU A 144 -17.28 2.72 4.62
C GLU A 144 -18.02 1.41 4.36
N ILE A 145 -18.09 0.95 3.10
CA ILE A 145 -18.71 -0.34 2.74
C ILE A 145 -17.97 -1.51 3.41
N VAL A 146 -16.63 -1.48 3.43
CA VAL A 146 -15.82 -2.54 4.08
C VAL A 146 -15.99 -2.51 5.60
N ALA A 147 -15.93 -1.33 6.21
CA ALA A 147 -16.14 -1.16 7.64
C ALA A 147 -17.53 -1.66 8.06
N GLN A 148 -18.56 -1.34 7.28
CA GLN A 148 -19.92 -1.81 7.52
C GLN A 148 -20.06 -3.31 7.27
N ALA A 149 -19.39 -3.86 6.25
CA ALA A 149 -19.35 -5.30 6.01
C ALA A 149 -18.73 -6.07 7.19
N ILE A 150 -17.68 -5.52 7.82
CA ILE A 150 -17.03 -6.10 9.00
C ILE A 150 -17.92 -5.93 10.24
N ALA A 151 -18.59 -4.79 10.41
CA ALA A 151 -19.51 -4.55 11.51
C ALA A 151 -20.72 -5.52 11.52
N GLU A 152 -21.18 -5.92 10.33
CA GLU A 152 -22.26 -6.90 10.14
C GLU A 152 -21.81 -8.37 10.27
N LEU A 153 -20.53 -8.64 10.49
CA LEU A 153 -20.07 -9.99 10.79
C LEU A 153 -20.53 -10.42 12.20
N SER A 154 -20.83 -11.71 12.33
CA SER A 154 -21.08 -12.32 13.63
C SER A 154 -19.87 -12.13 14.54
N GLU A 155 -20.07 -12.21 15.86
CA GLU A 155 -18.97 -12.10 16.82
C GLU A 155 -17.85 -13.12 16.56
N ASP A 156 -18.23 -14.36 16.22
CA ASP A 156 -17.30 -15.42 15.84
C ASP A 156 -16.52 -15.10 14.55
N ASP A 157 -17.16 -14.48 13.56
CA ASP A 157 -16.50 -14.12 12.30
C ASP A 157 -15.62 -12.88 12.48
N ARG A 158 -16.01 -11.93 13.34
CA ARG A 158 -15.12 -10.80 13.73
C ARG A 158 -13.90 -11.29 14.47
N ARG A 159 -14.08 -12.23 15.41
CA ARG A 159 -12.97 -12.83 16.15
C ARG A 159 -12.07 -13.68 15.25
N PHE A 160 -12.65 -14.36 14.26
CA PHE A 160 -11.87 -15.03 13.21
C PHE A 160 -11.05 -14.03 12.40
N VAL A 161 -11.66 -12.94 11.94
CA VAL A 161 -10.98 -11.89 11.18
C VAL A 161 -9.85 -11.28 12.01
N GLU A 162 -10.08 -11.05 13.30
CA GLU A 162 -9.05 -10.60 14.22
C GLU A 162 -7.87 -11.59 14.26
N LEU A 163 -8.09 -12.85 14.59
CA LEU A 163 -6.98 -13.80 14.73
C LEU A 163 -6.22 -14.05 13.42
N TYR A 164 -6.95 -14.22 12.31
CA TYR A 164 -6.37 -14.62 11.04
C TYR A 164 -5.78 -13.45 10.24
N TYR A 165 -6.49 -12.33 10.14
CA TYR A 165 -6.08 -11.19 9.33
C TYR A 165 -5.35 -10.10 10.14
N LEU A 166 -5.72 -9.91 11.41
CA LEU A 166 -5.11 -8.88 12.25
C LEU A 166 -3.77 -9.30 12.83
N LYS A 167 -3.79 -10.47 13.46
CA LYS A 167 -2.65 -10.99 14.22
C LYS A 167 -1.74 -11.87 13.36
N GLU A 168 -2.08 -12.03 12.07
CA GLU A 168 -1.38 -12.87 11.09
C GLU A 168 -1.03 -14.26 11.64
N LEU A 169 -1.88 -14.80 12.51
CA LEU A 169 -1.62 -16.10 13.10
C LEU A 169 -1.69 -17.17 12.00
N PRO A 170 -0.79 -18.16 12.00
CA PRO A 170 -0.85 -19.24 11.05
C PRO A 170 -2.19 -19.99 11.18
N PRO A 171 -2.72 -20.59 10.10
CA PRO A 171 -4.01 -21.27 10.09
C PRO A 171 -4.19 -22.29 11.23
N GLU A 172 -3.10 -22.95 11.62
CA GLU A 172 -3.02 -23.90 12.72
C GLU A 172 -3.30 -23.25 14.08
N ASP A 173 -2.71 -22.08 14.35
CA ASP A 173 -2.90 -21.34 15.60
C ASP A 173 -4.31 -20.73 15.67
N VAL A 174 -4.84 -20.27 14.53
CA VAL A 174 -6.24 -19.79 14.45
C VAL A 174 -7.23 -20.93 14.70
N ALA A 175 -6.96 -22.11 14.12
CA ALA A 175 -7.76 -23.31 14.34
C ALA A 175 -7.77 -23.70 15.83
N GLN A 176 -6.62 -23.68 16.49
CA GLN A 176 -6.50 -23.94 17.91
C GLN A 176 -7.23 -22.89 18.77
N ALA A 177 -7.02 -21.61 18.49
CA ALA A 177 -7.61 -20.51 19.25
C ALA A 177 -9.15 -20.48 19.17
N LEU A 178 -9.71 -20.87 18.02
CA LEU A 178 -11.16 -20.93 17.79
C LEU A 178 -11.77 -22.31 18.01
N ARG A 179 -10.95 -23.31 18.37
CA ARG A 179 -11.35 -24.72 18.53
C ARG A 179 -12.07 -25.27 17.30
N VAL A 180 -11.55 -24.98 16.12
CA VAL A 180 -12.04 -25.46 14.82
C VAL A 180 -10.94 -26.23 14.09
N THR A 181 -11.26 -26.87 12.96
CA THR A 181 -10.24 -27.49 12.11
C THR A 181 -9.56 -26.47 11.21
N VAL A 182 -8.32 -26.74 10.79
CA VAL A 182 -7.61 -25.93 9.77
C VAL A 182 -8.41 -25.86 8.47
N SER A 183 -9.11 -26.94 8.07
CA SER A 183 -10.01 -26.92 6.92
C SER A 183 -11.14 -25.89 7.11
N THR A 184 -11.70 -25.76 8.31
CA THR A 184 -12.71 -24.76 8.63
C THR A 184 -12.16 -23.34 8.54
N VAL A 185 -10.88 -23.13 8.89
CA VAL A 185 -10.19 -21.84 8.74
C VAL A 185 -10.18 -21.42 7.26
N TYR A 186 -9.71 -22.29 6.36
CA TYR A 186 -9.71 -22.00 4.92
C TYR A 186 -11.12 -21.79 4.34
N SER A 187 -12.11 -22.59 4.75
CA SER A 187 -13.50 -22.38 4.32
C SER A 187 -14.06 -21.04 4.82
N ARG A 188 -13.74 -20.62 6.06
CA ARG A 188 -14.15 -19.32 6.60
C ARG A 188 -13.48 -18.16 5.87
N VAL A 189 -12.19 -18.28 5.52
CA VAL A 189 -11.48 -17.29 4.68
C VAL A 189 -12.23 -17.04 3.38
N ASN A 190 -12.53 -18.10 2.64
CA ASN A 190 -13.20 -17.98 1.34
C ASN A 190 -14.61 -17.40 1.51
N ARG A 191 -15.38 -17.87 2.49
CA ARG A 191 -16.73 -17.35 2.76
C ARG A 191 -16.72 -15.86 3.07
N LEU A 192 -15.80 -15.41 3.91
CA LEU A 192 -15.68 -14.00 4.29
C LEU A 192 -15.21 -13.13 3.12
N LYS A 193 -14.25 -13.60 2.33
CA LYS A 193 -13.81 -12.94 1.09
C LYS A 193 -14.98 -12.75 0.12
N SER A 194 -15.76 -13.81 -0.14
CA SER A 194 -16.94 -13.73 -1.02
C SER A 194 -18.00 -12.76 -0.50
N LYS A 195 -18.32 -12.81 0.80
CA LYS A 195 -19.34 -11.94 1.41
C LYS A 195 -18.96 -10.45 1.31
N ILE A 196 -17.67 -10.14 1.49
CA ILE A 196 -17.18 -8.77 1.46
C ILE A 196 -17.04 -8.29 0.01
N SER A 197 -16.57 -9.14 -0.90
CA SER A 197 -16.53 -8.85 -2.33
C SER A 197 -17.93 -8.56 -2.90
N GLU A 198 -18.94 -9.34 -2.52
CA GLU A 198 -20.33 -9.14 -2.95
C GLU A 198 -20.89 -7.80 -2.45
N LYS A 199 -20.57 -7.41 -1.21
CA LYS A 199 -20.97 -6.10 -0.66
C LYS A 199 -20.29 -4.93 -1.38
N ILE A 200 -19.00 -5.05 -1.70
CA ILE A 200 -18.27 -4.03 -2.47
C ILE A 200 -18.89 -3.90 -3.87
N GLN A 201 -19.21 -5.00 -4.55
CA GLN A 201 -19.85 -4.97 -5.87
C GLN A 201 -21.27 -4.38 -5.85
N LYS A 202 -22.05 -4.63 -4.78
CA LYS A 202 -23.40 -4.05 -4.61
C LYS A 202 -23.36 -2.57 -4.26
N GLY A 203 -22.37 -2.13 -3.47
CA GLY A 203 -22.17 -0.73 -3.13
C GLY A 203 -21.71 0.11 -4.31
N ALA A 204 -20.84 -0.42 -5.18
CA ALA A 204 -20.36 0.25 -6.39
C ALA A 204 -21.39 0.39 -7.53
N ARG A 205 -22.60 -0.17 -7.35
CA ARG A 205 -23.69 -0.19 -8.35
C ARG A 205 -24.84 0.76 -8.01
N LYS A 206 -24.80 1.41 -6.85
CA LYS A 206 -25.75 2.43 -6.39
C LYS A 206 -25.20 3.80 -6.67
#